data_AF-A0A133YTR1-F1
#
_entry.id   AF-A0A133YTR1-F1
#
_cell.length_a   1.000
_cell.length_b   1.000
_cell.length_c   1.000
_cell.angle_alpha   90.00
_cell.angle_beta   90.00
_cell.angle_gamma   90.00
#
_symmetry.space_group_name_H-M   'P 1'
#
loop_
_entity.id
_entity.type
_entity.pdbx_description
1 polymer ?
#
loop_
_entity_poly.entity_id
_entity_poly.type
_entity_poly.pdbx_seq_one_letter_code
_entity_poly.pdbx_strand_id
1 'polypeptide(L)'
;MRQTIREIEINVAYGWFLRYDFYDKIPHFTTYGQNYKRRFKDTDMFEKIFVNILRQAEKQGFVDEKIQFVDSTHVKAHANRHKNIEVKIEKKAKKYHSQLNEEIKKDRELKGKKELSPTDGKNTYKNVKNTDIQMRKGKQKCK
;
A
#
# COMPACT_ATOMS: atom_id res chain seq x y z
N MET A 1 12.61 12.64 -2.54
CA MET A 1 12.64 13.94 -3.24
C MET A 1 13.35 15.05 -2.47
N ARG A 2 13.10 15.29 -1.18
CA ARG A 2 13.84 16.33 -0.44
C ARG A 2 15.33 16.01 -0.31
N GLN A 3 15.64 14.83 0.21
CA GLN A 3 17.02 14.37 0.38
C GLN A 3 17.78 14.28 -0.96
N THR A 4 17.15 13.70 -1.98
CA THR A 4 17.74 13.58 -3.33
C THR A 4 18.08 14.94 -3.94
N ILE A 5 17.27 15.97 -3.71
CA ILE A 5 17.57 17.32 -4.25
C ILE A 5 18.71 17.97 -3.49
N ARG A 6 18.75 17.80 -2.16
CA ARG A 6 19.90 18.22 -1.35
C ARG A 6 21.19 17.54 -1.81
N GLU A 7 21.12 16.27 -2.20
CA GLU A 7 22.26 15.53 -2.75
C GLU A 7 22.67 16.06 -4.14
N ILE A 8 21.72 16.40 -5.01
CA ILE A 8 22.02 17.00 -6.32
C ILE A 8 22.68 18.38 -6.14
N GLU A 9 22.26 19.17 -5.14
CA GLU A 9 22.84 20.48 -4.83
C GLU A 9 24.29 20.39 -4.36
N ILE A 10 24.64 19.33 -3.62
CA ILE A 10 25.99 19.15 -3.06
C ILE A 10 26.91 18.42 -4.04
N ASN A 11 26.37 17.51 -4.84
CA ASN A 11 27.15 16.64 -5.74
C ASN A 11 26.95 17.04 -7.20
N VAL A 12 27.97 17.69 -7.75
CA VAL A 12 28.08 18.11 -9.15
C VAL A 12 27.82 16.96 -10.14
N ALA A 13 28.24 15.73 -9.83
CA ALA A 13 28.07 14.61 -10.74
C ALA A 13 26.58 14.33 -11.05
N TYR A 14 25.70 14.56 -10.07
CA TYR A 14 24.26 14.41 -10.27
C TYR A 14 23.67 15.54 -11.09
N GLY A 15 24.13 16.77 -10.91
CA GLY A 15 23.76 17.90 -11.77
C GLY A 15 24.13 17.62 -13.23
N TRP A 16 25.38 17.22 -13.47
CA TRP A 16 25.87 16.85 -14.81
C TRP A 16 25.06 15.71 -15.43
N PHE A 17 24.78 14.63 -14.68
CA PHE A 17 23.96 13.52 -15.16
C PHE A 17 22.55 13.95 -15.57
N LEU A 18 21.96 14.89 -14.82
CA LEU A 18 20.64 15.46 -15.10
C LEU A 18 20.67 16.60 -16.12
N ARG A 19 21.83 16.88 -16.72
CA ARG A 19 22.07 17.96 -17.69
C ARG A 19 21.81 19.36 -17.14
N TYR A 20 22.10 19.56 -15.85
CA TYR A 20 22.21 20.88 -15.24
C TYR A 20 23.66 21.34 -15.32
N ASP A 21 23.84 22.62 -15.66
CA ASP A 21 25.13 23.29 -15.58
C ASP A 21 25.45 23.71 -14.14
N PHE A 22 26.70 24.07 -13.85
CA PHE A 22 27.17 24.48 -12.52
C PHE A 22 26.43 25.70 -11.96
N TYR A 23 25.92 26.56 -12.84
CA TYR A 23 25.21 27.78 -12.47
C TYR A 23 23.69 27.62 -12.48
N ASP A 24 23.19 26.46 -12.94
CA ASP A 24 21.76 26.23 -13.03
C ASP A 24 21.15 26.03 -11.64
N LYS A 25 20.06 26.76 -11.40
CA LYS A 25 19.33 26.63 -10.15
C LYS A 25 18.49 25.35 -10.16
N ILE A 26 18.77 24.45 -9.22
CA ILE A 26 17.98 23.24 -9.04
C ILE A 26 16.56 23.58 -8.55
N PRO A 27 15.51 23.07 -9.20
CA PRO A 27 14.13 23.30 -8.77
C PRO A 27 13.83 22.73 -7.37
N HIS A 28 12.95 23.40 -6.63
CA HIS A 28 12.47 22.91 -5.34
C HIS A 28 11.76 21.54 -5.46
N PHE A 29 11.81 20.74 -4.40
CA PHE A 29 11.30 19.35 -4.41
C PHE A 29 9.83 19.19 -4.79
N THR A 30 9.02 20.20 -4.51
CA THR A 30 7.61 20.22 -4.89
C THR A 30 7.44 20.27 -6.41
N THR A 31 8.34 20.95 -7.13
CA THR A 31 8.32 21.07 -8.59
C THR A 31 8.49 19.70 -9.24
N TYR A 32 9.46 18.91 -8.79
CA TYR A 32 9.65 17.55 -9.27
C TYR A 32 8.45 16.68 -8.96
N GLY A 33 7.96 16.65 -7.72
CA GLY A 33 6.79 15.84 -7.36
C GLY A 33 5.55 16.17 -8.21
N GLN A 34 5.32 17.46 -8.46
CA GLN A 34 4.22 17.90 -9.32
C GLN A 34 4.46 17.58 -10.80
N ASN A 35 5.70 17.65 -11.28
CA ASN A 35 6.06 17.27 -12.64
C ASN A 35 5.82 15.78 -12.89
N TYR A 36 6.26 14.92 -11.96
CA TYR A 36 6.00 13.48 -11.99
C TYR A 36 4.50 13.19 -12.06
N LYS A 37 3.71 13.79 -11.15
CA LYS A 37 2.26 13.60 -11.12
C LYS A 37 1.58 14.04 -12.42
N ARG A 38 2.07 15.11 -13.06
CA ARG A 38 1.49 15.63 -14.31
C ARG A 38 1.90 14.80 -15.53
N ARG A 39 3.18 14.46 -15.67
CA ARG A 39 3.71 13.72 -16.83
C ARG A 39 3.19 12.30 -16.91
N PHE A 40 3.02 11.64 -15.76
CA PHE A 40 2.66 10.22 -15.70
C PHE A 40 1.24 9.99 -15.20
N LYS A 41 0.37 11.01 -15.26
CA LYS A 41 -0.94 10.99 -14.60
C LYS A 41 -1.85 9.85 -15.08
N ASP A 42 -1.66 9.41 -16.32
CA ASP A 42 -2.51 8.41 -16.98
C ASP A 42 -1.65 7.31 -17.61
N THR A 43 -0.45 7.09 -17.06
CA THR A 43 0.52 6.12 -17.58
C THR A 43 0.70 4.97 -16.60
N ASP A 44 0.73 3.75 -17.11
CA ASP A 44 1.02 2.51 -16.36
C ASP A 44 2.52 2.26 -16.17
N MET A 45 3.37 3.25 -16.42
CA MET A 45 4.82 3.09 -16.46
C MET A 45 5.39 2.63 -15.11
N PHE A 46 4.93 3.20 -14.01
CA PHE A 46 5.38 2.79 -12.67
C PHE A 46 4.93 1.37 -12.34
N GLU A 47 3.73 0.99 -12.76
CA GLU A 47 3.22 -0.38 -12.58
C GLU A 47 4.08 -1.37 -13.38
N LYS A 48 4.36 -1.09 -14.65
CA LYS A 48 5.24 -1.92 -15.49
C LYS A 48 6.64 -2.07 -14.90
N ILE A 49 7.24 -0.98 -14.44
CA ILE A 49 8.56 -1.00 -13.80
C ILE A 49 8.50 -1.85 -12.52
N PHE A 50 7.49 -1.64 -11.69
CA PHE A 50 7.31 -2.38 -10.45
C PHE A 50 7.12 -3.88 -10.71
N VAL A 51 6.25 -4.26 -11.65
CA VAL A 51 6.04 -5.65 -12.05
C VAL A 51 7.34 -6.28 -12.57
N ASN A 52 8.14 -5.53 -13.34
CA ASN A 52 9.42 -6.04 -13.82
C ASN A 52 10.44 -6.26 -12.67
N ILE A 53 10.47 -5.37 -11.68
CA ILE A 53 11.32 -5.53 -10.49
C ILE A 53 10.83 -6.74 -9.67
N LEU A 54 9.53 -6.86 -9.47
CA LEU A 54 8.92 -7.97 -8.73
C LEU A 54 9.23 -9.32 -9.40
N ARG A 55 9.10 -9.39 -10.73
CA ARG A 55 9.46 -10.57 -11.51
C ARG A 55 10.95 -10.92 -11.39
N GLN A 56 11.83 -9.93 -11.28
CA GLN A 56 13.26 -10.18 -11.03
C GLN A 56 13.49 -10.71 -9.62
N ALA A 57 12.79 -10.16 -8.62
CA ALA A 57 12.88 -10.61 -7.24
C ALA A 57 12.36 -12.06 -7.08
N GLU A 58 11.25 -12.40 -7.73
CA GLU A 58 10.71 -13.77 -7.80
C GLU A 58 11.71 -14.74 -8.40
N LYS A 59 12.33 -14.39 -9.54
CA LYS A 59 13.35 -15.24 -10.19
C LYS A 59 14.55 -15.53 -9.29
N GLN A 60 14.90 -14.59 -8.41
CA GLN A 60 16.00 -14.73 -7.46
C GLN A 60 15.56 -15.38 -6.14
N GLY A 61 14.28 -15.76 -6.00
CA GLY A 61 13.73 -16.38 -4.80
C GLY A 61 13.54 -15.44 -3.61
N PHE A 62 13.54 -14.12 -3.83
CA PHE A 62 13.29 -13.13 -2.77
C PHE A 62 11.81 -12.98 -2.42
N VAL A 63 10.91 -13.51 -3.26
CA VAL A 63 9.46 -13.43 -3.08
C VAL A 63 8.89 -14.85 -3.15
N ASP A 64 8.20 -15.26 -2.09
CA ASP A 64 7.45 -16.53 -2.05
C ASP A 64 5.95 -16.24 -2.24
N GLU A 65 5.38 -16.77 -3.31
CA GLU A 65 3.96 -16.60 -3.67
C GLU A 65 3.01 -17.30 -2.68
N LYS A 66 3.52 -18.23 -1.86
CA LYS A 66 2.70 -19.08 -0.99
C LYS A 66 2.02 -18.33 0.14
N ILE A 67 2.62 -17.24 0.63
CA ILE A 67 2.09 -16.53 1.80
C ILE A 67 2.29 -15.01 1.64
N GLN A 68 1.26 -14.35 1.10
CA GLN A 68 1.21 -12.89 1.03
C GLN A 68 0.78 -12.32 2.40
N PHE A 69 1.72 -12.16 3.33
CA PHE A 69 1.50 -11.37 4.54
C PHE A 69 1.51 -9.89 4.20
N VAL A 70 0.34 -9.35 3.86
CA VAL A 70 0.13 -7.90 3.95
C VAL A 70 -0.10 -7.61 5.43
N ASP A 71 0.94 -7.21 6.16
CA ASP A 71 0.75 -6.53 7.44
C ASP A 71 -0.06 -5.27 7.13
N SER A 72 -1.38 -5.40 7.28
CA SER A 72 -2.35 -4.35 6.96
C SER A 72 -2.37 -3.28 8.04
N THR A 73 -1.35 -3.22 8.90
CA THR A 73 -1.09 -2.06 9.74
C THR A 73 -0.60 -0.90 8.86
N HIS A 74 -1.52 -0.31 8.10
CA HIS A 74 -1.38 1.08 7.71
C HIS A 74 -1.40 1.94 8.98
N VAL A 75 -0.26 2.11 9.64
CA VAL A 75 -0.09 3.11 10.69
C VAL A 75 -0.01 4.48 10.01
N LYS A 76 -1.18 5.05 9.71
CA LYS A 76 -1.27 6.47 9.36
C LYS A 76 -1.12 7.28 10.64
N ALA A 77 0.01 7.98 10.77
CA ALA A 77 0.20 8.98 11.81
C ALA A 77 -0.91 10.05 11.72
N HIS A 78 -1.84 10.03 12.67
CA HIS A 78 -2.92 11.00 12.77
C HIS A 78 -2.61 12.00 13.90
N ALA A 79 -2.49 13.29 13.58
CA ALA A 79 -2.20 14.34 14.56
C ALA A 79 -3.44 14.81 15.36
N ASN A 80 -4.65 14.35 15.03
CA ASN A 80 -5.86 14.65 15.80
C ASN A 80 -6.71 13.38 15.93
N ARG A 81 -6.89 12.92 17.17
CA ARG A 81 -7.51 11.63 17.55
C ARG A 81 -9.03 11.71 17.77
N HIS A 82 -9.65 12.88 17.57
CA HIS A 82 -11.04 13.13 17.98
C HIS A 82 -12.07 13.14 16.84
N LYS A 83 -11.67 12.96 15.58
CA LYS A 83 -12.63 12.80 14.48
C LYS A 83 -12.77 11.34 14.11
N ASN A 84 -13.97 10.78 14.28
CA ASN A 84 -14.32 9.42 13.86
C ASN A 84 -15.54 9.51 12.94
N ILE A 85 -15.57 8.73 11.86
CA ILE A 85 -16.72 8.60 10.97
C ILE A 85 -17.15 7.12 10.96
N GLU A 86 -18.45 6.88 11.01
CA GLU A 86 -18.96 5.51 11.08
C GLU A 86 -19.20 4.97 9.67
N VAL A 87 -18.48 3.90 9.32
CA VAL A 87 -18.65 3.21 8.04
C VAL A 87 -19.11 1.77 8.30
N LYS A 88 -20.21 1.38 7.64
CA LYS A 88 -20.67 -0.01 7.59
C LYS A 88 -19.89 -0.73 6.49
N ILE A 89 -19.05 -1.69 6.88
CA ILE A 89 -18.28 -2.51 5.94
C ILE A 89 -18.80 -3.94 5.99
N GLU A 90 -19.03 -4.52 4.81
CA GLU A 90 -19.39 -5.91 4.64
C GLU A 90 -18.14 -6.79 4.79
N LYS A 91 -18.17 -7.75 5.71
CA LYS A 91 -17.03 -8.67 5.91
C LYS A 91 -17.04 -9.72 4.81
N LYS A 92 -16.15 -9.60 3.82
CA LYS A 92 -15.91 -10.68 2.86
C LYS A 92 -15.23 -11.86 3.57
N ALA A 93 -15.68 -13.08 3.23
CA ALA A 93 -15.28 -14.33 3.89
C ALA A 93 -13.76 -14.57 3.79
N LYS A 94 -13.16 -14.94 4.93
CA LYS A 94 -11.73 -15.20 5.08
C LYS A 94 -11.39 -16.61 4.57
N LYS A 95 -11.02 -16.76 3.30
CA LYS A 95 -10.52 -18.03 2.73
C LYS A 95 -9.37 -18.64 3.56
N TYR A 96 -8.55 -17.80 4.17
CA TYR A 96 -7.50 -18.21 5.10
C TYR A 96 -8.03 -18.83 6.41
N HIS A 97 -9.17 -18.35 6.90
CA HIS A 97 -9.74 -18.85 8.15
C HIS A 97 -10.31 -20.26 8.01
N SER A 98 -10.92 -20.58 6.85
CA SER A 98 -11.39 -21.93 6.57
C SER A 98 -10.22 -22.93 6.46
N GLN A 99 -9.14 -22.55 5.77
CA GLN A 99 -7.93 -23.38 5.68
C GLN A 99 -7.30 -23.66 7.06
N LEU A 100 -7.19 -22.63 7.90
CA LEU A 100 -6.70 -22.77 9.27
C LEU A 100 -7.58 -23.73 10.10
N ASN A 101 -8.91 -23.64 9.98
CA ASN A 101 -9.82 -24.51 10.70
C ASN A 101 -9.70 -25.98 10.24
N GLU A 102 -9.47 -26.22 8.95
CA GLU A 102 -9.22 -27.56 8.40
C GLU A 102 -7.89 -28.14 8.92
N GLU A 103 -6.83 -27.35 8.98
CA GLU A 103 -5.54 -27.75 9.56
C GLU A 103 -5.66 -28.08 11.05
N ILE A 104 -6.36 -27.22 11.81
CA ILE A 104 -6.64 -27.45 13.23
C ILE A 104 -7.45 -28.73 13.43
N LYS A 105 -8.43 -29.01 12.56
CA LYS A 105 -9.23 -30.23 12.65
C LYS A 105 -8.36 -31.48 12.49
N LYS A 106 -7.51 -31.52 11.46
CA LYS A 106 -6.58 -32.64 11.22
C LYS A 106 -5.62 -32.88 12.38
N ASP A 107 -5.07 -31.81 12.95
CA ASP A 107 -4.17 -31.90 14.12
C ASP A 107 -4.89 -32.44 15.38
N ARG A 108 -6.18 -32.08 15.57
CA ARG A 108 -6.97 -32.58 16.70
C ARG A 108 -7.37 -34.04 16.53
N GLU A 109 -7.72 -34.46 15.32
CA GLU A 109 -7.98 -35.87 14.99
C GLU A 109 -6.76 -36.74 15.27
N LEU A 110 -5.57 -36.31 14.82
CA LEU A 110 -4.30 -36.98 15.11
C LEU A 110 -4.02 -37.07 16.62
N LYS A 111 -4.44 -36.07 17.40
CA LYS A 111 -4.28 -36.01 18.85
C LYS A 111 -5.45 -36.63 19.63
N GLY A 112 -6.43 -37.24 18.95
CA GLY A 112 -7.62 -37.85 19.56
C GLY A 112 -8.52 -36.86 20.33
N LYS A 113 -8.42 -35.56 20.03
CA LYS A 113 -9.20 -34.50 20.68
C LYS A 113 -10.48 -34.23 19.90
N LYS A 114 -11.58 -33.96 20.62
CA LYS A 114 -12.86 -33.58 20.01
C LYS A 114 -12.71 -32.32 19.13
N GLU A 115 -13.48 -32.29 18.05
CA GLU A 115 -13.60 -31.14 17.15
C GLU A 115 -13.97 -29.88 17.93
N LEU A 116 -13.43 -28.74 17.50
CA LEU A 116 -13.84 -27.44 18.03
C LEU A 116 -15.22 -27.11 17.47
N SER A 117 -16.08 -26.52 18.30
CA SER A 117 -17.39 -26.06 17.84
C SER A 117 -17.21 -25.06 16.68
N PRO A 118 -18.00 -25.17 15.60
CA PRO A 118 -18.00 -24.18 14.53
C PRO A 118 -18.24 -22.80 15.14
N THR A 119 -17.30 -21.88 14.95
CA THR A 119 -17.61 -20.47 15.22
C THR A 119 -18.36 -19.99 14.00
N ASP A 120 -19.69 -20.11 14.03
CA ASP A 120 -20.53 -19.45 13.04
C ASP A 120 -20.21 -17.97 13.10
N GLY A 121 -19.46 -17.51 12.11
CA GLY A 121 -19.17 -16.11 11.93
C GLY A 121 -20.50 -15.44 11.58
N LYS A 122 -21.33 -15.15 12.58
CA LYS A 122 -22.52 -14.31 12.43
C LYS A 122 -22.10 -13.15 11.53
N ASN A 123 -22.86 -12.91 10.46
CA ASN A 123 -22.73 -11.72 9.63
C ASN A 123 -22.93 -10.51 10.52
N THR A 124 -21.82 -10.07 11.10
CA THR A 124 -21.75 -9.03 12.10
C THR A 124 -21.27 -7.83 11.34
N TYR A 125 -22.22 -6.97 11.00
CA TYR A 125 -21.95 -5.58 10.70
C TYR A 125 -21.13 -5.04 11.85
N LYS A 126 -19.85 -4.75 11.61
CA LYS A 126 -19.05 -4.01 12.58
C LYS A 126 -19.24 -2.54 12.24
N ASN A 127 -19.79 -1.78 13.18
CA ASN A 127 -19.66 -0.33 13.16
C ASN A 127 -18.18 -0.05 13.46
N VAL A 128 -17.41 0.21 12.41
CA VAL A 128 -16.01 0.61 12.56
C VAL A 128 -16.00 2.13 12.54
N LYS A 129 -15.51 2.71 13.63
CA LYS A 129 -15.13 4.12 13.68
C LYS A 129 -13.89 4.26 12.80
N ASN A 130 -14.08 4.72 11.58
CA ASN A 130 -13.03 4.94 10.60
C ASN A 130 -12.92 6.44 10.32
N THR A 131 -11.73 6.97 10.14
CA THR A 131 -11.56 8.35 9.67
C THR A 131 -11.76 8.37 8.15
N ASP A 132 -12.86 8.96 7.65
CA ASP A 132 -13.15 8.90 6.21
C ASP A 132 -12.04 9.48 5.34
N ILE A 133 -11.78 8.72 4.29
CA ILE A 133 -11.15 9.12 3.05
C ILE A 133 -12.26 9.74 2.19
N GLN A 134 -12.46 11.05 2.25
CA GLN A 134 -13.23 11.73 1.21
C GLN A 134 -12.38 11.77 -0.08
N MET A 135 -12.62 10.84 -1.00
CA MET A 135 -12.32 11.06 -2.41
C MET A 135 -13.15 12.28 -2.86
N ARG A 136 -12.54 13.47 -2.90
CA ARG A 136 -13.14 14.64 -3.56
C ARG A 136 -13.37 14.27 -5.03
N LYS A 137 -14.62 13.97 -5.41
CA LYS A 137 -15.06 14.08 -6.80
C LYS A 137 -14.86 15.55 -7.18
N GLY A 138 -13.82 15.82 -7.96
CA GLY A 138 -13.61 17.15 -8.54
C GLY A 138 -14.83 17.48 -9.38
N LYS A 139 -15.61 18.48 -8.95
CA LYS A 139 -16.55 19.15 -9.85
C LYS A 139 -15.70 19.84 -10.91
N GLN A 140 -15.71 19.28 -12.12
CA GLN A 140 -15.28 19.99 -13.32
C GLN A 140 -16.24 21.17 -13.48
N LYS A 141 -15.79 22.39 -13.15
CA LYS A 141 -16.50 23.59 -13.59
C LYS A 141 -16.26 23.70 -15.09
N CYS A 142 -17.29 23.41 -15.88
CA CYS A 142 -17.34 23.79 -17.28
C CYS A 142 -17.90 25.22 -17.37
N LYS A 143 -17.11 26.08 -18.02
CA LYS A 143 -17.34 27.47 -18.44
C LYS A 143 -17.50 28.50 -17.32
#